data_AF-A0A957R1W6-F1
#
_entry.id   AF-A0A957R1W6-F1
#
_cell.length_a   1.000
_cell.length_b   1.000
_cell.length_c   1.000
_cell.angle_alpha   90.00
_cell.angle_beta   90.00
_cell.angle_gamma   90.00
#
_symmetry.space_group_name_H-M   'P 1'
#
loop_
_entity.id
_entity.type
_entity.pdbx_description
1 polymer ?
#
loop_
_entity_poly.entity_id
_entity_poly.type
_entity_poly.pdbx_seq_one_letter_code
_entity_poly.pdbx_strand_id
1 'polypeptide(L)'
;MSANWAIEFQQVSKTFGRRRRRVEAVRELSLQIAPGQVYGFLGPNGAGKSTSIRMLMDLIRPTAGQVQLFDRPVQHEPAILANKVGALVEGAVFYNYLTGRRNLEILARTQGHFDAAEVQALLEQVGMADRADRKVAGYSTGMRQRLGIAAALLHAPDLVILDEPTNGLDPAGIQEIRTFIRDLVDKRGKTV
;
A
#
# COMPACT_ATOMS: atom_id res chain seq x y z
N MET A 1 -18.31 20.80 -12.41
CA MET A 1 -17.50 19.58 -12.63
C MET A 1 -17.36 18.93 -11.26
N SER A 2 -17.90 17.74 -11.06
CA SER A 2 -17.68 16.99 -9.82
C SER A 2 -16.17 16.76 -9.65
N ALA A 3 -15.62 17.11 -8.49
CA ALA A 3 -14.23 16.81 -8.18
C ALA A 3 -14.04 15.28 -8.19
N ASN A 4 -12.94 14.80 -8.77
CA ASN A 4 -12.60 13.39 -8.86
C ASN A 4 -11.46 13.11 -7.88
N TRP A 5 -11.77 12.51 -6.73
CA TRP A 5 -10.79 12.26 -5.67
C TRP A 5 -10.31 10.82 -5.71
N ALA A 6 -8.99 10.62 -5.63
CA ALA A 6 -8.42 9.29 -5.46
C ALA A 6 -8.76 8.73 -4.08
N ILE A 7 -8.66 9.56 -3.04
CA ILE A 7 -9.01 9.22 -1.66
C ILE A 7 -9.83 10.37 -1.06
N GLU A 8 -10.91 10.03 -0.36
CA GLU A 8 -11.64 10.98 0.47
C GLU A 8 -12.00 10.38 1.83
N PHE A 9 -11.62 11.09 2.90
CA PHE A 9 -12.12 10.89 4.25
C PHE A 9 -13.12 11.99 4.56
N GLN A 10 -14.34 11.64 5.00
CA GLN A 10 -15.37 12.58 5.40
C GLN A 10 -15.69 12.42 6.89
N GLN A 11 -15.14 13.31 7.73
CA GLN A 11 -15.35 13.35 9.20
C GLN A 11 -15.16 11.97 9.87
N VAL A 12 -14.13 11.25 9.47
CA VAL A 12 -13.90 9.87 9.87
C VAL A 12 -13.35 9.79 11.28
N SER A 13 -14.01 9.00 12.12
CA SER A 13 -13.57 8.73 13.50
C SER A 13 -13.44 7.23 13.72
N LYS A 14 -12.43 6.83 14.49
CA LYS A 14 -12.23 5.45 14.96
C LYS A 14 -11.98 5.40 16.45
N THR A 15 -12.92 4.81 17.17
CA THR A 15 -12.76 4.44 18.57
C THR A 15 -12.53 2.94 18.73
N PHE A 16 -11.58 2.55 19.57
CA PHE A 16 -11.38 1.18 20.05
C PHE A 16 -11.74 1.02 21.53
N GLY A 17 -12.06 -0.21 21.93
CA GLY A 17 -12.36 -0.55 23.33
C GLY A 17 -13.76 -0.16 23.78
N ARG A 18 -14.07 -0.46 25.05
CA ARG A 18 -15.37 -0.17 25.70
C ARG A 18 -15.14 0.48 27.06
N ARG A 19 -16.09 1.33 27.48
CA ARG A 19 -16.12 1.99 28.80
C ARG A 19 -14.77 2.63 29.18
N ARG A 20 -14.14 2.20 30.29
CA ARG A 20 -12.91 2.77 30.85
C ARG A 20 -11.65 2.52 30.01
N ARG A 21 -11.70 1.67 28.98
CA ARG A 21 -10.58 1.42 28.04
C ARG A 21 -10.86 1.95 26.63
N ARG A 22 -11.70 2.99 26.53
CA ARG A 22 -12.04 3.63 25.25
C ARG A 22 -10.87 4.49 24.78
N VAL A 23 -10.39 4.24 23.56
CA VAL A 23 -9.33 5.02 22.91
C VAL A 23 -9.86 5.54 21.59
N GLU A 24 -9.83 6.85 21.40
CA GLU A 24 -10.12 7.49 20.12
C GLU A 24 -8.83 7.56 19.30
N ALA A 25 -8.67 6.62 18.37
CA ALA A 25 -7.46 6.48 17.57
C ALA A 25 -7.43 7.42 16.35
N VAL A 26 -8.61 7.79 15.84
CA VAL A 26 -8.80 8.81 14.78
C VAL A 26 -10.02 9.62 15.16
N ARG A 27 -9.94 10.95 15.06
CA ARG A 27 -11.02 11.88 15.41
C ARG A 27 -11.30 12.82 14.25
N GLU A 28 -12.50 12.73 13.68
CA GLU A 28 -13.08 13.65 12.68
C GLU A 28 -12.15 13.96 11.49
N LEU A 29 -11.38 12.97 11.04
CA LEU A 29 -10.45 13.11 9.92
C LEU A 29 -11.22 13.46 8.64
N SER A 30 -10.91 14.62 8.07
CA SER A 30 -11.41 15.05 6.77
C SER A 30 -10.24 15.37 5.86
N LEU A 31 -10.18 14.69 4.71
CA LEU A 31 -9.04 14.74 3.80
C LEU A 31 -9.49 14.39 2.39
N GLN A 32 -8.97 15.11 1.40
CA GLN A 32 -9.17 14.86 -0.02
C GLN A 32 -7.81 14.79 -0.71
N ILE A 33 -7.58 13.74 -1.49
CA ILE A 33 -6.34 13.54 -2.27
C ILE A 33 -6.73 13.38 -3.74
N ALA A 34 -6.15 14.23 -4.58
CA ALA A 34 -6.33 14.14 -6.03
C ALA A 34 -5.49 13.00 -6.64
N PRO A 35 -5.92 12.42 -7.77
CA PRO A 35 -5.10 11.47 -8.50
C PRO A 35 -3.74 12.04 -8.93
N GLY A 36 -2.72 11.19 -9.05
CA GLY A 36 -1.42 11.57 -9.61
C GLY A 36 -0.55 12.39 -8.66
N GLN A 37 -0.64 12.11 -7.35
CA GLN A 37 0.14 12.78 -6.32
C GLN A 37 0.76 11.77 -5.36
N VAL A 38 1.87 12.16 -4.73
CA VAL A 38 2.41 11.48 -3.55
C VAL A 38 1.88 12.19 -2.31
N TYR A 39 1.20 11.47 -1.42
CA TYR A 39 0.69 11.98 -0.15
C TYR A 39 1.29 11.23 1.04
N GLY A 40 1.77 11.97 2.04
CA GLY A 40 2.39 11.40 3.23
C GLY A 40 1.58 11.65 4.51
N PHE A 41 1.15 10.59 5.19
CA PHE A 41 0.68 10.69 6.57
C PHE A 41 1.87 10.78 7.53
N LEU A 42 2.11 11.97 8.09
CA LEU A 42 3.21 12.23 9.01
C LEU A 42 2.71 12.45 10.43
N GLY A 43 3.39 11.85 11.41
CA GLY A 43 3.06 11.99 12.82
C GLY A 43 3.78 10.94 13.68
N PRO A 44 3.80 11.09 15.01
CA PRO A 44 4.43 10.13 15.91
C PRO A 44 3.73 8.76 15.91
N ASN A 45 4.35 7.76 16.54
CA ASN A 45 3.72 6.47 16.77
C ASN A 45 2.47 6.63 17.64
N GLY A 46 1.38 5.95 17.27
CA GLY A 46 0.08 6.08 17.94
C GLY A 46 -0.80 7.23 17.45
N ALA A 47 -0.35 8.07 16.49
CA ALA A 47 -1.14 9.18 15.96
C ALA A 47 -2.34 8.77 15.06
N GLY A 48 -2.61 7.48 14.88
CA GLY A 48 -3.73 7.00 14.06
C GLY A 48 -3.42 6.80 12.58
N LYS A 49 -2.15 6.87 12.15
CA LYS A 49 -1.73 6.66 10.75
C LYS A 49 -2.15 5.29 10.19
N SER A 50 -1.65 4.21 10.78
CA SER A 50 -2.00 2.85 10.36
C SER A 50 -3.49 2.56 10.57
N THR A 51 -4.14 3.18 11.56
CA THR A 51 -5.60 3.10 11.73
C THR A 51 -6.34 3.72 10.55
N SER A 52 -5.88 4.85 10.04
CA SER A 52 -6.46 5.53 8.87
C SER A 52 -6.25 4.71 7.60
N ILE A 53 -5.05 4.17 7.40
CA ILE A 53 -4.72 3.26 6.29
C ILE A 53 -5.60 2.00 6.32
N ARG A 54 -5.77 1.37 7.49
CA ARG A 54 -6.63 0.19 7.63
C ARG A 54 -8.11 0.50 7.35
N MET A 55 -8.59 1.71 7.67
CA MET A 55 -9.95 2.13 7.30
C MET A 55 -10.09 2.37 5.80
N LEU A 56 -9.07 2.94 5.17
CA LEU A 56 -9.02 3.13 3.72
C LEU A 56 -9.07 1.81 2.95
N MET A 57 -8.40 0.79 3.49
CA MET A 57 -8.36 -0.57 2.94
C MET A 57 -9.56 -1.45 3.34
N ASP A 58 -10.58 -0.91 4.01
CA ASP A 58 -11.71 -1.63 4.60
C ASP A 58 -11.30 -2.82 5.52
N LEU A 59 -10.08 -2.81 6.06
CA LEU A 59 -9.60 -3.81 7.03
C LEU A 59 -10.22 -3.59 8.41
N ILE A 60 -10.61 -2.35 8.72
CA ILE A 60 -11.39 -2.00 9.90
C ILE A 60 -12.45 -0.97 9.53
N ARG A 61 -13.63 -1.07 10.12
CA ARG A 61 -14.71 -0.09 9.89
C ARG A 61 -14.51 1.19 10.71
N PRO A 62 -14.74 2.39 10.15
CA PRO A 62 -14.91 3.61 10.94
C PRO A 62 -15.99 3.44 12.02
N THR A 63 -15.87 4.15 13.13
CA THR A 63 -16.97 4.29 14.10
C THR A 63 -17.96 5.39 13.72
N ALA A 64 -17.51 6.38 12.94
CA ALA A 64 -18.33 7.43 12.33
C ALA A 64 -17.62 7.96 11.08
N GLY A 65 -18.37 8.67 10.22
CA GLY A 65 -17.87 9.21 8.95
C GLY A 65 -17.81 8.18 7.83
N GLN A 66 -17.30 8.58 6.68
CA GLN A 66 -17.22 7.75 5.47
C GLN A 66 -15.84 7.85 4.82
N VAL A 67 -15.43 6.76 4.17
CA VAL A 67 -14.18 6.70 3.41
C VAL A 67 -14.51 6.30 1.98
N GLN A 68 -13.98 7.04 1.02
CA GLN A 68 -14.21 6.80 -0.40
C GLN A 68 -12.89 6.68 -1.15
N LEU A 69 -12.92 5.85 -2.20
CA LEU A 69 -11.86 5.70 -3.19
C LEU A 69 -12.47 5.92 -4.56
N PHE A 70 -11.88 6.81 -5.35
CA PHE A 70 -12.39 7.14 -6.70
C PHE A 70 -13.89 7.48 -6.68
N ASP A 71 -14.28 8.36 -5.74
CA ASP A 71 -15.65 8.83 -5.48
C ASP A 71 -16.66 7.72 -5.16
N ARG A 72 -16.19 6.57 -4.69
CA ARG A 72 -17.04 5.43 -4.30
C ARG A 72 -16.74 5.00 -2.88
N PRO A 73 -17.76 4.74 -2.05
CA PRO A 73 -17.55 4.23 -0.70
C PRO A 73 -16.73 2.94 -0.70
N VAL A 74 -15.70 2.86 0.15
CA VAL A 74 -14.91 1.63 0.27
C VAL A 74 -15.71 0.50 0.91
N GLN A 75 -16.69 0.85 1.73
CA GLN A 75 -17.58 -0.12 2.35
C GLN A 75 -18.50 -0.71 1.28
N HIS A 76 -18.48 -2.04 1.14
CA HIS A 76 -19.29 -2.83 0.19
C HIS A 76 -18.82 -2.81 -1.28
N GLU A 77 -17.66 -2.24 -1.58
CA GLU A 77 -17.09 -2.19 -2.94
C GLU A 77 -15.72 -2.91 -3.03
N PRO A 78 -15.65 -4.23 -2.73
CA PRO A 78 -14.38 -4.97 -2.70
C PRO A 78 -13.68 -4.98 -4.06
N ALA A 79 -14.42 -4.81 -5.15
CA ALA A 79 -13.90 -4.74 -6.51
C ALA A 79 -13.00 -3.52 -6.75
N ILE A 80 -13.25 -2.38 -6.08
CA ILE A 80 -12.40 -1.19 -6.22
C ILE A 80 -11.03 -1.46 -5.60
N LEU A 81 -11.03 -2.02 -4.40
CA LEU A 81 -9.80 -2.39 -3.70
C LEU A 81 -9.02 -3.44 -4.49
N ALA A 82 -9.70 -4.47 -5.01
CA ALA A 82 -9.05 -5.56 -5.74
C ALA A 82 -8.46 -5.14 -7.10
N ASN A 83 -9.08 -4.18 -7.79
CA ASN A 83 -8.71 -3.84 -9.16
C ASN A 83 -7.90 -2.55 -9.29
N LYS A 84 -8.03 -1.61 -8.34
CA LYS A 84 -7.42 -0.27 -8.45
C LYS A 84 -6.38 0.01 -7.38
N VAL A 85 -6.25 -0.84 -6.37
CA VAL A 85 -5.43 -0.55 -5.19
C VAL A 85 -4.35 -1.61 -4.94
N GLY A 86 -3.11 -1.18 -5.06
CA GLY A 86 -1.94 -1.89 -4.59
C GLY A 86 -1.64 -1.53 -3.15
N ALA A 87 -1.35 -2.49 -2.29
CA ALA A 87 -1.12 -2.20 -0.87
C ALA A 87 0.04 -2.99 -0.29
N LEU A 88 0.90 -2.29 0.46
CA LEU A 88 1.87 -2.85 1.38
C LEU A 88 1.53 -2.33 2.78
N VAL A 89 0.70 -3.07 3.51
CA VAL A 89 0.20 -2.71 4.85
C VAL A 89 0.71 -3.73 5.84
N GLU A 90 1.28 -3.27 6.97
CA GLU A 90 1.89 -4.13 8.01
C GLU A 90 3.12 -4.94 7.57
N GLY A 91 3.71 -4.58 6.43
CA GLY A 91 4.91 -5.22 5.88
C GLY A 91 4.61 -6.44 5.01
N ALA A 92 5.64 -6.93 4.31
CA ALA A 92 5.49 -7.97 3.30
C ALA A 92 5.70 -9.36 3.89
N VAL A 93 4.67 -10.21 3.86
CA VAL A 93 4.75 -11.61 4.28
C VAL A 93 4.90 -12.51 3.05
N PHE A 94 5.98 -13.29 3.01
CA PHE A 94 6.33 -14.15 1.88
C PHE A 94 6.67 -15.56 2.35
N TYR A 95 6.50 -16.54 1.45
CA TYR A 95 6.99 -17.89 1.65
C TYR A 95 8.52 -17.90 1.62
N ASN A 96 9.13 -18.04 2.80
CA ASN A 96 10.58 -17.97 2.99
C ASN A 96 11.37 -19.04 2.19
N TYR A 97 10.77 -20.22 1.99
CA TYR A 97 11.41 -21.31 1.27
C TYR A 97 11.33 -21.18 -0.26
N LEU A 98 10.51 -20.26 -0.77
CA LEU A 98 10.37 -19.94 -2.19
C LEU A 98 11.26 -18.76 -2.57
N THR A 99 11.55 -18.63 -3.87
CA THR A 99 12.28 -17.49 -4.43
C THR A 99 11.41 -16.23 -4.44
N GLY A 100 12.02 -15.05 -4.52
CA GLY A 100 11.29 -13.80 -4.66
C GLY A 100 10.38 -13.79 -5.88
N ARG A 101 10.90 -14.25 -7.02
CA ARG A 101 10.13 -14.46 -8.25
C ARG A 101 8.91 -15.34 -7.99
N ARG A 102 9.10 -16.52 -7.40
CA ARG A 102 8.01 -17.48 -7.22
C ARG A 102 6.92 -16.95 -6.27
N ASN A 103 7.29 -16.16 -5.28
CA ASN A 103 6.32 -15.46 -4.43
C ASN A 103 5.44 -14.51 -5.26
N LEU A 104 6.03 -13.67 -6.11
CA LEU A 104 5.26 -12.76 -6.97
C LEU A 104 4.38 -13.51 -7.97
N GLU A 105 4.89 -14.58 -8.59
CA GLU A 105 4.10 -15.39 -9.53
C GLU A 105 2.87 -16.02 -8.86
N ILE A 106 3.00 -16.47 -7.60
CA ILE A 106 1.87 -17.02 -6.83
C ILE A 106 0.85 -15.92 -6.55
N LEU A 107 1.30 -14.74 -6.10
CA LEU A 107 0.41 -13.61 -5.82
C LEU A 107 -0.36 -13.16 -7.07
N ALA A 108 0.35 -13.01 -8.20
CA ALA A 108 -0.23 -12.68 -9.49
C ALA A 108 -1.34 -13.68 -9.86
N ARG A 109 -1.06 -14.99 -9.79
CA ARG A 109 -2.04 -16.04 -10.06
C ARG A 109 -3.26 -15.97 -9.15
N THR A 110 -3.09 -15.67 -7.86
CA THR A 110 -4.22 -15.52 -6.93
C THR A 110 -5.09 -14.31 -7.23
N GLN A 111 -4.54 -13.28 -7.86
CA GLN A 111 -5.27 -12.10 -8.33
C GLN A 111 -5.97 -12.35 -9.68
N GLY A 112 -5.84 -13.54 -10.25
CA GLY A 112 -6.43 -13.89 -11.54
C GLY A 112 -5.70 -13.29 -12.74
N HIS A 113 -4.52 -12.69 -12.53
CA HIS A 113 -3.70 -12.08 -13.58
C HIS A 113 -2.26 -12.59 -13.45
N PHE A 114 -1.78 -13.38 -14.41
CA PHE A 114 -0.39 -13.83 -14.42
C PHE A 114 0.24 -13.63 -15.78
N ASP A 115 1.23 -12.75 -15.82
CA ASP A 115 2.20 -12.62 -16.91
C ASP A 115 3.62 -12.68 -16.33
N ALA A 116 4.41 -13.63 -16.83
CA ALA A 116 5.81 -13.78 -16.41
C ALA A 116 6.66 -12.57 -16.81
N ALA A 117 6.34 -11.92 -17.94
CA ALA A 117 7.04 -10.72 -18.39
C ALA A 117 6.74 -9.54 -17.47
N GLU A 118 5.50 -9.39 -17.01
CA GLU A 118 5.13 -8.37 -16.02
C GLU A 118 5.86 -8.58 -14.68
N VAL A 119 5.89 -9.83 -14.17
CA VAL A 119 6.63 -10.14 -12.94
C VAL A 119 8.11 -9.79 -13.08
N GLN A 120 8.73 -10.13 -14.22
CA GLN A 120 10.12 -9.78 -14.50
C GLN A 120 10.32 -8.25 -14.56
N ALA A 121 9.45 -7.53 -15.25
CA ALA A 121 9.51 -6.07 -15.35
C ALA A 121 9.36 -5.40 -13.98
N LEU A 122 8.50 -5.92 -13.10
CA LEU A 122 8.34 -5.41 -11.73
C LEU A 122 9.59 -5.66 -10.89
N LEU A 123 10.20 -6.85 -11.00
CA LEU A 123 11.46 -7.16 -10.33
C LEU A 123 12.59 -6.23 -10.77
N GLU A 124 12.67 -5.89 -12.05
CA GLU A 124 13.63 -4.90 -12.56
C GLU A 124 13.37 -3.51 -11.98
N GLN A 125 12.10 -3.09 -11.98
CA GLN A 125 11.69 -1.77 -11.47
C GLN A 125 12.04 -1.54 -10.01
N VAL A 126 11.91 -2.57 -9.17
CA VAL A 126 12.27 -2.47 -7.75
C VAL A 126 13.72 -2.89 -7.47
N GLY A 127 14.54 -3.10 -8.50
CA GLY A 127 15.97 -3.46 -8.35
C GLY A 127 16.20 -4.83 -7.70
N MET A 128 15.32 -5.80 -7.96
CA MET A 128 15.36 -7.16 -7.40
C MET A 128 15.63 -8.26 -8.43
N ALA A 129 15.70 -7.95 -9.73
CA ALA A 129 15.89 -8.92 -10.80
C ALA A 129 17.06 -9.90 -10.54
N ASP A 130 18.25 -9.40 -10.23
CA ASP A 130 19.47 -10.22 -9.99
C ASP A 130 19.40 -11.10 -8.74
N ARG A 131 18.40 -10.86 -7.87
CA ARG A 131 18.20 -11.57 -6.61
C ARG A 131 16.91 -12.39 -6.61
N ALA A 132 16.10 -12.29 -7.67
CA ALA A 132 14.75 -12.83 -7.72
C ALA A 132 14.70 -14.35 -7.56
N ASP A 133 15.75 -15.06 -8.00
CA ASP A 133 15.84 -16.52 -7.95
C ASP A 133 16.51 -17.05 -6.66
N ARG A 134 16.83 -16.16 -5.72
CA ARG A 134 17.25 -16.54 -4.36
C ARG A 134 16.02 -16.72 -3.47
N LYS A 135 16.10 -17.69 -2.54
CA LYS A 135 15.07 -17.91 -1.52
C LYS A 135 14.90 -16.68 -0.63
N VAL A 136 13.65 -16.33 -0.35
CA VAL A 136 13.30 -15.16 0.47
C VAL A 136 13.84 -15.28 1.90
N ALA A 137 14.05 -16.49 2.42
CA ALA A 137 14.72 -16.72 3.71
C ALA A 137 16.04 -15.95 3.87
N GLY A 138 16.81 -15.79 2.78
CA GLY A 138 18.08 -15.06 2.79
C GLY A 138 17.99 -13.57 2.45
N TYR A 139 16.78 -13.01 2.31
CA TYR A 139 16.59 -11.59 1.99
C TYR A 139 16.79 -10.73 3.23
N SER A 140 17.50 -9.62 3.07
CA SER A 140 17.52 -8.53 4.05
C SER A 140 16.14 -7.90 4.19
N THR A 141 15.93 -7.11 5.26
CA THR A 141 14.69 -6.35 5.45
C THR A 141 14.39 -5.45 4.24
N GLY A 142 15.39 -4.72 3.73
CA GLY A 142 15.22 -3.88 2.54
C GLY A 142 14.87 -4.67 1.26
N MET A 143 15.42 -5.87 1.08
CA MET A 143 15.06 -6.74 -0.04
C MET A 143 13.61 -7.24 0.07
N ARG A 144 13.16 -7.60 1.27
CA ARG A 144 11.76 -7.98 1.51
C ARG A 144 10.82 -6.80 1.28
N GLN A 145 11.23 -5.60 1.69
CA GLN A 145 10.48 -4.38 1.46
C GLN A 145 10.31 -4.08 -0.04
N ARG A 146 11.40 -4.14 -0.82
CA ARG A 146 11.35 -3.97 -2.28
C ARG A 146 10.47 -5.02 -2.95
N LEU A 147 10.56 -6.28 -2.52
CA LEU A 147 9.67 -7.34 -3.01
C LEU A 147 8.20 -7.05 -2.65
N GLY A 148 7.93 -6.50 -1.45
CA GLY A 148 6.60 -6.05 -1.03
C GLY A 148 6.03 -4.94 -1.93
N ILE A 149 6.88 -3.99 -2.31
CA ILE A 149 6.50 -2.92 -3.23
C ILE A 149 6.20 -3.50 -4.63
N ALA A 150 6.99 -4.46 -5.12
CA ALA A 150 6.68 -5.16 -6.36
C ALA A 150 5.34 -5.91 -6.27
N ALA A 151 5.06 -6.58 -5.15
CA ALA A 151 3.79 -7.27 -4.92
C ALA A 151 2.60 -6.31 -4.94
N ALA A 152 2.75 -5.11 -4.37
CA ALA A 152 1.71 -4.08 -4.41
C ALA A 152 1.44 -3.60 -5.85
N LEU A 153 2.34 -3.80 -6.80
CA LEU A 153 2.23 -3.29 -8.18
C LEU A 153 1.73 -4.32 -9.20
N LEU A 154 1.50 -5.59 -8.81
CA LEU A 154 1.24 -6.75 -9.68
C LEU A 154 0.01 -6.68 -10.59
N HIS A 155 -0.93 -5.77 -10.36
CA HIS A 155 -2.16 -5.62 -11.16
C HIS A 155 -2.29 -4.20 -11.73
N ALA A 156 -1.15 -3.53 -11.93
CA ALA A 156 -1.06 -2.17 -12.42
C ALA A 156 -2.04 -1.16 -11.74
N PRO A 157 -2.08 -1.10 -10.39
CA PRO A 157 -3.07 -0.29 -9.68
C PRO A 157 -3.00 1.21 -9.97
N ASP A 158 -4.12 1.89 -9.86
CA ASP A 158 -4.23 3.36 -9.95
C ASP A 158 -3.70 4.04 -8.67
N LEU A 159 -3.91 3.40 -7.50
CA LEU A 159 -3.51 3.87 -6.18
C LEU A 159 -2.60 2.84 -5.49
N VAL A 160 -1.48 3.29 -4.92
CA VAL A 160 -0.52 2.44 -4.19
C VAL A 160 -0.40 2.92 -2.74
N ILE A 161 -0.87 2.12 -1.79
CA ILE A 161 -0.79 2.44 -0.36
C ILE A 161 0.42 1.74 0.26
N LEU A 162 1.30 2.53 0.88
CA LEU A 162 2.52 2.03 1.52
C LEU A 162 2.56 2.44 3.00
N ASP A 163 2.48 1.47 3.92
CA ASP A 163 2.69 1.70 5.35
C ASP A 163 4.18 1.49 5.69
N GLU A 164 4.82 2.53 6.20
CA GLU A 164 6.24 2.59 6.52
C GLU A 164 7.19 2.03 5.43
N PRO A 165 7.14 2.54 4.17
CA PRO A 165 7.87 1.96 3.03
C PRO A 165 9.40 1.91 3.19
N THR A 166 9.94 2.68 4.12
CA THR A 166 11.39 2.87 4.32
C THR A 166 11.89 2.23 5.61
N ASN A 167 11.07 1.46 6.34
CA ASN A 167 11.45 0.86 7.61
C ASN A 167 12.51 -0.25 7.42
N GLY A 168 13.55 -0.23 8.24
CA GLY A 168 14.65 -1.21 8.19
C GLY A 168 15.59 -1.07 6.99
N LEU A 169 15.54 0.05 6.26
CA LEU A 169 16.48 0.39 5.19
C LEU A 169 17.60 1.28 5.72
N ASP A 170 18.76 1.17 5.10
CA ASP A 170 19.88 2.09 5.28
C ASP A 170 19.61 3.44 4.55
N PRO A 171 20.38 4.51 4.82
CA PRO A 171 20.13 5.82 4.22
C PRO A 171 20.10 5.83 2.69
N ALA A 172 20.94 5.02 2.05
CA ALA A 172 20.95 4.86 0.59
C ALA A 172 19.64 4.21 0.09
N GLY A 173 19.21 3.11 0.70
CA GLY A 173 17.95 2.46 0.38
C GLY A 173 16.72 3.35 0.60
N ILE A 174 16.72 4.20 1.63
CA ILE A 174 15.65 5.19 1.86
C ILE A 174 15.54 6.15 0.67
N GLN A 175 16.69 6.65 0.17
CA GLN A 175 16.71 7.58 -0.95
C GLN A 175 16.27 6.91 -2.26
N GLU A 176 16.65 5.66 -2.49
CA GLU A 176 16.21 4.87 -3.63
C GLU A 176 14.69 4.66 -3.61
N ILE A 177 14.12 4.22 -2.48
CA ILE A 177 12.66 4.04 -2.34
C ILE A 177 11.91 5.36 -2.54
N ARG A 178 12.41 6.48 -1.99
CA ARG A 178 11.80 7.80 -2.21
C ARG A 178 11.82 8.23 -3.67
N THR A 179 12.89 7.91 -4.39
CA THR A 179 13.02 8.19 -5.82
C THR A 179 12.05 7.33 -6.61
N PHE A 180 11.96 6.04 -6.28
CA PHE A 180 11.00 5.11 -6.88
C PHE A 180 9.54 5.55 -6.69
N ILE A 181 9.15 5.96 -5.47
CA ILE A 181 7.80 6.45 -5.19
C ILE A 181 7.46 7.68 -6.06
N ARG A 182 8.40 8.61 -6.22
CA ARG A 182 8.20 9.75 -7.13
C ARG A 182 8.05 9.31 -8.58
N ASP A 183 8.88 8.38 -9.04
CA ASP A 183 8.79 7.83 -10.40
C ASP A 183 7.44 7.14 -10.69
N LEU A 184 6.80 6.51 -9.70
CA LEU A 184 5.46 5.95 -9.87
C LEU A 184 4.42 7.03 -10.24
N VAL A 185 4.58 8.24 -9.71
CA VAL A 185 3.70 9.36 -10.03
C VAL A 185 4.13 10.01 -11.33
N ASP A 186 5.37 10.49 -11.39
CA ASP A 186 5.87 11.35 -12.48
C ASP A 186 5.90 10.62 -13.84
N LYS A 187 6.19 9.32 -13.85
CA LYS A 187 6.35 8.54 -15.09
C LYS A 187 5.17 7.64 -15.40
N ARG A 188 4.32 7.33 -14.41
CA ARG A 188 3.26 6.30 -14.56
C ARG A 188 1.87 6.78 -14.14
N GLY A 189 1.74 8.02 -13.69
CA GLY A 189 0.45 8.63 -13.34
C GLY A 189 -0.25 7.96 -12.16
N LYS A 190 0.46 7.17 -11.34
CA LYS A 190 -0.13 6.54 -10.16
C LYS A 190 -0.34 7.56 -9.06
N THR A 191 -1.19 7.22 -8.10
CA THR A 191 -1.32 7.93 -6.81
C THR A 191 -0.63 7.09 -5.74
N VAL A 192 0.12 7.72 -4.82
CA VAL A 192 0.81 7.04 -3.72
C VAL A 192 0.47 7.68 -2.39
#